data_AF-A0A2E5VUZ9-F1
#
_entry.id   AF-A0A2E5VUZ9-F1
#
_cell.length_a   1.000
_cell.length_b   1.000
_cell.length_c   1.000
_cell.angle_alpha   90.00
_cell.angle_beta   90.00
_cell.angle_gamma   90.00
#
_symmetry.space_group_name_H-M   'P 1'
#
loop_
_entity.id
_entity.type
_entity.pdbx_description
1 polymer ?
#
loop_
_entity_poly.entity_id
_entity_poly.type
_entity_poly.pdbx_seq_one_letter_code
_entity_poly.pdbx_strand_id
1 'polypeptide(L)'
;MKKYLLPILLILLWGCGNKQLESENYTLSENNNKLQKQVEHLNSKIDSLYNVIIELKKTPNFYYEECLIAIDSAELNPSNKLFSEAIKKLEDFLNKYPSHENSSSVKNLINNVNDSWSTLADESYKKGINSFKNNNYLKAKEYFSEALIIKPGYKDSEEFIKKAIEAMPLPEDVMRNINKYCEEDNTKRGELNESGFNFCVDRQKDGYKEFKHLMDKNKEHSSGWLSELSQVCIKLYTKKGITDWGMAAFQLRYNIDSYENVVYARKNGMITDAAFKNCATKWWMNQAMWGLIEDCLDI
;
A
#
# COMPACT_ATOMS: atom_id res chain seq x y z
N MET A 1 -49.33 12.98 9.68
CA MET A 1 -49.59 11.74 8.91
C MET A 1 -49.76 12.10 7.44
N LYS A 2 -49.04 11.40 6.54
CA LYS A 2 -48.91 11.59 5.08
C LYS A 2 -47.87 12.62 4.60
N LYS A 3 -46.73 12.11 4.14
CA LYS A 3 -46.11 12.30 2.81
C LYS A 3 -44.75 11.59 2.81
N TYR A 4 -44.49 10.80 1.76
CA TYR A 4 -43.25 10.16 1.29
C TYR A 4 -43.51 8.70 0.90
N LEU A 5 -44.12 8.56 -0.27
CA LEU A 5 -44.21 7.34 -1.07
C LEU A 5 -43.83 7.77 -2.50
N LEU A 6 -43.03 6.93 -3.18
CA LEU A 6 -42.33 7.09 -4.47
C LEU A 6 -40.95 7.76 -4.37
N PRO A 7 -39.84 7.05 -4.73
CA PRO A 7 -39.75 6.15 -5.89
C PRO A 7 -39.18 4.75 -5.56
N ILE A 8 -40.01 3.71 -5.67
CA ILE A 8 -39.58 2.28 -5.78
C ILE A 8 -39.99 1.69 -7.14
N LEU A 9 -40.60 2.49 -8.03
CA LEU A 9 -41.28 1.98 -9.23
C LEU A 9 -40.49 2.12 -10.54
N LEU A 10 -39.15 2.06 -10.48
CA LEU A 10 -38.29 2.05 -11.67
C LEU A 10 -37.31 0.85 -11.76
N ILE A 11 -37.38 -0.10 -10.83
CA ILE A 11 -36.51 -1.29 -10.82
C ILE A 11 -37.09 -2.47 -11.62
N LEU A 12 -38.35 -2.43 -12.07
CA LEU A 12 -39.03 -3.57 -12.71
C LEU A 12 -39.07 -3.56 -14.24
N LEU A 13 -38.21 -2.82 -14.94
CA LEU A 13 -38.21 -2.82 -16.41
C LEU A 13 -36.88 -3.12 -17.12
N TRP A 14 -35.88 -3.66 -16.44
CA TRP A 14 -34.70 -4.23 -17.12
C TRP A 14 -34.47 -5.69 -16.70
N GLY A 15 -35.30 -6.57 -17.27
CA GLY A 15 -35.05 -8.00 -17.32
C GLY A 15 -34.47 -8.38 -18.68
N CYS A 16 -33.14 -8.48 -18.78
CA CYS A 16 -32.46 -9.45 -19.64
C CYS A 16 -30.95 -9.49 -19.33
N GLY A 17 -30.53 -10.62 -18.74
CA GLY A 17 -29.22 -11.23 -18.98
C GLY A 17 -28.01 -10.58 -18.33
N ASN A 18 -27.74 -10.90 -17.06
CA ASN A 18 -26.36 -10.97 -16.61
C ASN A 18 -26.17 -12.00 -15.49
N LYS A 19 -25.85 -13.25 -15.85
CA LYS A 19 -25.46 -14.31 -14.89
C LYS A 19 -24.21 -13.91 -14.07
N GLN A 20 -23.45 -12.91 -14.53
CA GLN A 20 -22.27 -12.40 -13.85
C GLN A 20 -22.62 -11.61 -12.57
N LEU A 21 -23.71 -10.81 -12.59
CA LEU A 21 -24.19 -10.03 -11.45
C LEU A 21 -24.72 -10.91 -10.29
N GLU A 22 -25.31 -12.07 -10.59
CA GLU A 22 -25.76 -13.01 -9.56
C GLU A 22 -24.58 -13.68 -8.85
N SER A 23 -23.50 -14.01 -9.57
CA SER A 23 -22.28 -14.57 -8.98
C SER A 23 -21.51 -13.55 -8.13
N GLU A 24 -21.52 -12.28 -8.53
CA GLU A 24 -20.91 -11.17 -7.79
C GLU A 24 -21.71 -10.83 -6.51
N ASN A 25 -23.04 -10.86 -6.57
CA ASN A 25 -23.90 -10.65 -5.39
C ASN A 25 -23.79 -11.81 -4.39
N TYR A 26 -23.65 -13.05 -4.85
CA TYR A 26 -23.45 -14.21 -3.98
C TYR A 26 -22.11 -14.13 -3.25
N THR A 27 -21.02 -13.80 -3.96
CA THR A 27 -19.70 -13.63 -3.36
C THR A 27 -19.65 -12.44 -2.40
N LEU A 28 -20.38 -11.35 -2.65
CA LEU A 28 -20.51 -10.24 -1.71
C LEU A 28 -21.21 -10.64 -0.41
N SER A 29 -22.31 -11.38 -0.51
CA SER A 29 -23.07 -11.90 0.64
C SER A 29 -22.23 -12.85 1.51
N GLU A 30 -21.49 -13.76 0.88
CA GLU A 30 -20.62 -14.71 1.57
C GLU A 30 -19.44 -14.01 2.27
N ASN A 31 -18.85 -13.00 1.63
CA ASN A 31 -17.80 -12.17 2.24
C ASN A 31 -18.33 -11.36 3.43
N ASN A 32 -19.54 -10.80 3.33
CA ASN A 32 -20.17 -10.05 4.42
C ASN A 32 -20.45 -10.94 5.64
N ASN A 33 -20.99 -12.14 5.44
CA ASN A 33 -21.22 -13.09 6.52
C ASN A 33 -19.92 -13.55 7.20
N LYS A 34 -18.85 -13.71 6.43
CA LYS A 34 -17.53 -14.06 6.97
C LYS A 34 -16.92 -12.92 7.76
N LEU A 35 -17.01 -11.69 7.25
CA LEU A 35 -16.55 -10.49 7.96
C LEU A 35 -17.33 -10.31 9.27
N GLN A 36 -18.64 -10.51 9.22
CA GLN A 36 -19.51 -10.42 10.39
C GLN A 36 -19.13 -11.44 11.47
N LYS A 37 -18.81 -12.67 11.10
CA LYS A 37 -18.28 -13.67 12.06
C LYS A 37 -16.92 -13.30 12.64
N GLN A 38 -16.03 -12.69 11.85
CA GLN A 38 -14.74 -12.19 12.35
C GLN A 38 -14.95 -11.01 13.32
N VAL A 39 -15.90 -10.12 13.02
CA VAL A 39 -16.31 -9.02 13.91
C VAL A 39 -16.94 -9.56 15.19
N GLU A 40 -17.83 -10.54 15.12
CA GLU A 40 -18.44 -11.17 16.31
C GLU A 40 -17.40 -11.86 17.20
N HIS A 41 -16.43 -12.55 16.60
CA HIS A 41 -15.32 -13.17 17.33
C HIS A 41 -14.43 -12.14 18.03
N LEU A 42 -14.08 -11.05 17.32
CA LEU A 42 -13.35 -9.92 17.88
C LEU A 42 -14.14 -9.26 19.01
N ASN A 43 -15.45 -9.04 18.83
CA ASN A 43 -16.33 -8.46 19.85
C ASN A 43 -16.40 -9.33 21.11
N SER A 44 -16.45 -10.66 20.99
CA SER A 44 -16.44 -11.53 22.18
C SER A 44 -15.12 -11.46 22.96
N LYS A 45 -14.00 -11.23 22.26
CA LYS A 45 -12.70 -11.02 22.89
C LYS A 45 -12.61 -9.63 23.51
N ILE A 46 -13.18 -8.62 22.85
CA ILE A 46 -13.36 -7.26 23.39
C ILE A 46 -14.17 -7.30 24.68
N ASP A 47 -15.26 -8.05 24.75
CA ASP A 47 -16.05 -8.19 25.99
C ASP A 47 -15.22 -8.80 27.14
N SER A 48 -14.32 -9.74 26.84
CA SER A 48 -13.38 -10.27 27.82
C SER A 48 -12.35 -9.23 28.27
N LEU A 49 -11.88 -8.36 27.36
CA LEU A 49 -10.99 -7.24 27.69
C LEU A 49 -11.75 -6.22 28.57
N TYR A 50 -12.99 -5.92 28.22
CA TYR A 50 -13.85 -4.96 28.92
C TYR A 50 -14.09 -5.35 30.38
N ASN A 51 -14.29 -6.64 30.67
CA ASN A 51 -14.43 -7.13 32.04
C ASN A 51 -13.14 -6.98 32.85
N VAL A 52 -11.96 -7.20 32.24
CA VAL A 52 -10.66 -6.94 32.89
C VAL A 52 -10.49 -5.43 33.13
N ILE A 53 -10.89 -4.60 32.18
CA ILE A 53 -10.87 -3.14 32.27
C ILE A 53 -11.77 -2.65 33.43
N ILE A 54 -12.98 -3.21 33.59
CA ILE A 54 -13.89 -2.89 34.69
C ILE A 54 -13.25 -3.18 36.04
N GLU A 55 -12.57 -4.33 36.19
CA GLU A 55 -11.88 -4.67 37.42
C GLU A 55 -10.68 -3.73 37.69
N LEU A 56 -9.95 -3.33 36.64
CA LEU A 56 -8.83 -2.38 36.76
C LEU A 56 -9.28 -0.96 37.12
N LYS A 57 -10.45 -0.49 36.63
CA LYS A 57 -11.03 0.82 36.98
C LYS A 57 -11.37 0.99 38.46
N LYS A 58 -11.45 -0.11 39.22
CA LYS A 58 -11.67 -0.06 40.68
C LYS A 58 -10.41 0.34 41.46
N THR A 59 -9.24 0.37 40.81
CA THR A 59 -7.98 0.82 41.42
C THR A 59 -7.70 2.30 41.10
N PRO A 60 -7.58 3.19 42.11
CA PRO A 60 -7.43 4.62 41.88
C PRO A 60 -5.98 4.95 41.53
N ASN A 61 -5.58 4.79 40.27
CA ASN A 61 -4.27 5.25 39.83
C ASN A 61 -4.27 5.81 38.39
N PHE A 62 -3.72 7.01 38.23
CA PHE A 62 -3.80 7.88 37.04
C PHE A 62 -3.17 7.29 35.78
N TYR A 63 -2.19 6.38 35.91
CA TYR A 63 -1.51 5.74 34.77
C TYR A 63 -2.41 4.75 33.98
N TYR A 64 -3.54 4.33 34.54
CA TYR A 64 -4.42 3.35 33.93
C TYR A 64 -5.37 3.94 32.89
N GLU A 65 -5.88 5.15 33.10
CA GLU A 65 -6.85 5.75 32.17
C GLU A 65 -6.28 5.93 30.77
N GLU A 66 -4.99 6.27 30.65
CA GLU A 66 -4.33 6.37 29.34
C GLU A 66 -4.18 5.03 28.60
N CYS A 67 -4.01 3.92 29.34
CA CYS A 67 -3.95 2.59 28.74
C CYS A 67 -5.33 2.14 28.27
N LEU A 68 -6.38 2.48 29.03
CA LEU A 68 -7.77 2.17 28.69
C LEU A 68 -8.22 2.95 27.46
N ILE A 69 -7.90 4.25 27.37
CA ILE A 69 -8.19 5.06 26.19
C ILE A 69 -7.46 4.50 24.96
N ALA A 70 -6.23 4.00 25.11
CA ALA A 70 -5.49 3.42 24.00
C ALA A 70 -6.08 2.09 23.51
N ILE A 71 -6.59 1.25 24.43
CA ILE A 71 -7.28 -0.01 24.09
C ILE A 71 -8.63 0.30 23.42
N ASP A 72 -9.47 1.14 24.04
CA ASP A 72 -10.78 1.53 23.49
C ASP A 72 -10.63 2.21 22.11
N SER A 73 -9.56 2.99 21.90
CA SER A 73 -9.26 3.60 20.60
C SER A 73 -8.78 2.58 19.56
N ALA A 74 -8.05 1.55 19.97
CA ALA A 74 -7.61 0.47 19.09
C ALA A 74 -8.76 -0.46 18.67
N GLU A 75 -9.81 -0.59 19.50
CA GLU A 75 -11.06 -1.29 19.16
C GLU A 75 -11.84 -0.57 18.06
N LEU A 76 -11.90 0.76 18.10
CA LEU A 76 -12.65 1.58 17.14
C LEU A 76 -11.91 1.79 15.80
N ASN A 77 -10.58 1.69 15.81
CA ASN A 77 -9.75 1.81 14.62
C ASN A 77 -8.50 0.93 14.73
N PRO A 78 -8.54 -0.32 14.23
CA PRO A 78 -7.45 -1.29 14.31
C PRO A 78 -6.27 -0.95 13.40
N SER A 79 -5.94 0.33 13.27
CA SER A 79 -4.63 0.75 12.79
C SER A 79 -3.56 0.23 13.76
N ASN A 80 -2.59 -0.52 13.22
CA ASN A 80 -1.46 -1.13 13.96
C ASN A 80 -0.83 -0.17 14.98
N LYS A 81 -0.72 1.12 14.60
CA LYS A 81 -0.06 2.14 15.39
C LYS A 81 -0.68 2.31 16.78
N LEU A 82 -2.00 2.42 16.90
CA LEU A 82 -2.65 2.63 18.20
C LEU A 82 -2.51 1.42 19.12
N PHE A 83 -2.56 0.24 18.54
CA PHE A 83 -2.49 -1.00 19.31
C PHE A 83 -1.06 -1.33 19.77
N SER A 84 -0.07 -1.17 18.89
CA SER A 84 1.34 -1.30 19.26
C SER A 84 1.74 -0.27 20.32
N GLU A 85 1.21 0.96 20.24
CA GLU A 85 1.35 1.96 21.29
C GLU A 85 0.68 1.54 22.61
N ALA A 86 -0.52 0.94 22.55
CA ALA A 86 -1.23 0.44 23.74
C ALA A 86 -0.45 -0.69 24.43
N ILE A 87 0.02 -1.70 23.68
CA ILE A 87 0.84 -2.79 24.22
C ILE A 87 2.12 -2.23 24.84
N LYS A 88 2.81 -1.32 24.14
CA LYS A 88 4.02 -0.67 24.66
C LYS A 88 3.76 0.05 25.99
N LYS A 89 2.65 0.78 26.12
CA LYS A 89 2.27 1.43 27.39
C LYS A 89 2.05 0.42 28.52
N LEU A 90 1.43 -0.73 28.23
CA LEU A 90 1.24 -1.81 29.20
C LEU A 90 2.58 -2.48 29.59
N GLU A 91 3.48 -2.66 28.63
CA GLU A 91 4.84 -3.17 28.88
C GLU A 91 5.65 -2.19 29.73
N ASP A 92 5.59 -0.89 29.43
CA ASP A 92 6.23 0.17 30.21
C ASP A 92 5.69 0.20 31.65
N PHE A 93 4.38 0.00 31.82
CA PHE A 93 3.76 -0.16 33.14
C PHE A 93 4.36 -1.35 33.91
N LEU A 94 4.45 -2.52 33.26
CA LEU A 94 5.02 -3.73 33.88
C LEU A 94 6.50 -3.56 34.25
N ASN A 95 7.26 -2.85 33.41
CA ASN A 95 8.66 -2.55 33.66
C ASN A 95 8.85 -1.58 34.83
N LYS A 96 7.99 -0.56 34.94
CA LYS A 96 8.03 0.45 36.00
C LYS A 96 7.54 -0.09 37.34
N TYR A 97 6.56 -1.00 37.32
CA TYR A 97 5.91 -1.54 38.52
C TYR A 97 5.82 -3.08 38.50
N PRO A 98 6.95 -3.80 38.52
CA PRO A 98 6.96 -5.26 38.34
C PRO A 98 6.21 -6.03 39.43
N SER A 99 6.12 -5.47 40.64
CA SER A 99 5.45 -6.06 41.81
C SER A 99 4.05 -5.50 42.10
N HIS A 100 3.45 -4.75 41.17
CA HIS A 100 2.08 -4.26 41.34
C HIS A 100 1.09 -5.43 41.44
N GLU A 101 0.04 -5.30 42.24
CA GLU A 101 -0.98 -6.34 42.43
C GLU A 101 -1.60 -6.81 41.10
N ASN A 102 -1.76 -5.87 40.16
CA ASN A 102 -2.30 -6.13 38.82
C ASN A 102 -1.28 -6.62 37.78
N SER A 103 0.01 -6.75 38.11
CA SER A 103 1.04 -7.11 37.11
C SER A 103 0.80 -8.46 36.45
N SER A 104 0.25 -9.44 37.17
CA SER A 104 -0.14 -10.73 36.59
C SER A 104 -1.30 -10.59 35.59
N SER A 105 -2.31 -9.80 35.92
CA SER A 105 -3.46 -9.54 35.04
C SER A 105 -3.04 -8.81 33.77
N VAL A 106 -2.17 -7.80 33.89
CA VAL A 106 -1.64 -7.06 32.73
C VAL A 106 -0.77 -7.96 31.85
N LYS A 107 0.06 -8.85 32.42
CA LYS A 107 0.81 -9.84 31.63
C LYS A 107 -0.11 -10.79 30.86
N ASN A 108 -1.13 -11.32 31.52
CA ASN A 108 -2.11 -12.20 30.88
C ASN A 108 -2.87 -11.46 29.76
N LEU A 109 -3.21 -10.19 29.98
CA LEU A 109 -3.82 -9.33 28.98
C LEU A 109 -2.95 -9.21 27.73
N ILE A 110 -1.69 -8.78 27.89
CA ILE A 110 -0.72 -8.65 26.79
C ILE A 110 -0.58 -9.98 26.03
N ASN A 111 -0.47 -11.11 26.75
CA ASN A 111 -0.36 -12.43 26.13
C ASN A 111 -1.60 -12.80 25.30
N ASN A 112 -2.81 -12.68 25.87
CA ASN A 112 -4.06 -12.99 25.17
C ASN A 112 -4.25 -12.14 23.91
N VAL A 113 -3.84 -10.88 24.01
CA VAL A 113 -3.91 -9.88 22.96
C VAL A 113 -2.92 -10.23 21.83
N ASN A 114 -1.67 -10.55 22.18
CA ASN A 114 -0.63 -11.01 21.25
C ASN A 114 -1.00 -12.33 20.55
N ASP A 115 -1.61 -13.28 21.26
CA ASP A 115 -2.08 -14.56 20.70
C ASP A 115 -3.22 -14.36 19.71
N SER A 116 -4.16 -13.46 20.04
CA SER A 116 -5.28 -13.11 19.15
C SER A 116 -4.80 -12.46 17.87
N TRP A 117 -3.82 -11.56 17.97
CA TRP A 117 -3.20 -10.91 16.81
C TRP A 117 -2.38 -11.87 15.96
N SER A 118 -1.63 -12.76 16.60
CA SER A 118 -0.89 -13.81 15.89
C SER A 118 -1.85 -14.72 15.12
N THR A 119 -3.00 -15.06 15.70
CA THR A 119 -4.06 -15.82 15.02
C THR A 119 -4.62 -15.07 13.81
N LEU A 120 -4.93 -13.79 13.95
CA LEU A 120 -5.48 -12.97 12.86
C LEU A 120 -4.48 -12.80 11.71
N ALA A 121 -3.20 -12.53 12.03
CA ALA A 121 -2.13 -12.47 11.05
C ALA A 121 -1.98 -13.82 10.31
N ASP A 122 -2.11 -14.94 11.04
CA ASP A 122 -2.07 -16.28 10.45
C ASP A 122 -3.23 -16.55 9.49
N GLU A 123 -4.43 -16.10 9.84
CA GLU A 123 -5.60 -16.20 8.96
C GLU A 123 -5.41 -15.39 7.68
N SER A 124 -5.00 -14.13 7.79
CA SER A 124 -4.73 -13.27 6.62
C SER A 124 -3.60 -13.85 5.77
N TYR A 125 -2.51 -14.32 6.37
CA TYR A 125 -1.44 -14.99 5.65
C TYR A 125 -1.93 -16.23 4.88
N LYS A 126 -2.73 -17.11 5.50
CA LYS A 126 -3.32 -18.29 4.83
C LYS A 126 -4.22 -17.90 3.67
N LYS A 127 -5.04 -16.84 3.83
CA LYS A 127 -5.86 -16.29 2.74
C LYS A 127 -4.96 -15.79 1.60
N GLY A 128 -3.88 -15.07 1.91
CA GLY A 128 -2.88 -14.61 0.95
C GLY A 128 -2.26 -15.74 0.14
N ILE A 129 -1.80 -16.81 0.80
CA ILE A 129 -1.25 -18.01 0.14
C ILE A 129 -2.28 -18.65 -0.79
N ASN A 130 -3.52 -18.79 -0.33
CA ASN A 130 -4.59 -19.36 -1.15
C ASN A 130 -4.88 -18.49 -2.38
N SER A 131 -4.98 -17.17 -2.22
CA SER A 131 -5.15 -16.24 -3.34
C SER A 131 -3.98 -16.29 -4.32
N PHE A 132 -2.74 -16.37 -3.82
CA PHE A 132 -1.53 -16.46 -4.64
C PHE A 132 -1.53 -17.73 -5.50
N LYS A 133 -1.82 -18.89 -4.89
CA LYS A 133 -1.91 -20.18 -5.61
C LYS A 133 -2.99 -20.19 -6.70
N ASN A 134 -4.05 -19.40 -6.52
CA ASN A 134 -5.13 -19.26 -7.48
C ASN A 134 -4.89 -18.13 -8.51
N ASN A 135 -3.65 -17.64 -8.64
CA ASN A 135 -3.27 -16.52 -9.51
C ASN A 135 -4.03 -15.20 -9.26
N ASN A 136 -4.70 -15.07 -8.10
CA ASN A 136 -5.37 -13.84 -7.70
C ASN A 136 -4.40 -12.94 -6.93
N TYR A 137 -3.42 -12.41 -7.66
CA TYR A 137 -2.30 -11.68 -7.08
C TYR A 137 -2.71 -10.38 -6.39
N LEU A 138 -3.77 -9.71 -6.86
CA LEU A 138 -4.27 -8.50 -6.21
C LEU A 138 -4.76 -8.79 -4.79
N LYS A 139 -5.66 -9.77 -4.64
CA LYS A 139 -6.13 -10.20 -3.31
C LYS A 139 -5.01 -10.79 -2.46
N ALA A 140 -4.07 -11.51 -3.08
CA ALA A 140 -2.90 -12.01 -2.37
C ALA A 140 -2.12 -10.86 -1.74
N LYS A 141 -1.82 -9.80 -2.51
CA LYS A 141 -1.15 -8.59 -2.02
C LYS A 141 -1.91 -7.95 -0.85
N GLU A 142 -3.23 -7.83 -0.98
CA GLU A 142 -4.09 -7.26 0.08
C GLU A 142 -3.99 -8.07 1.38
N TYR A 143 -4.15 -9.39 1.30
CA TYR A 143 -4.10 -10.25 2.50
C TYR A 143 -2.71 -10.34 3.14
N PHE A 144 -1.64 -10.36 2.35
CA PHE A 144 -0.28 -10.31 2.91
C PHE A 144 0.01 -8.93 3.53
N SER A 145 -0.47 -7.85 2.92
CA SER A 145 -0.39 -6.51 3.52
C SER A 145 -1.15 -6.46 4.84
N GLU A 146 -2.35 -7.04 4.90
CA GLU A 146 -3.13 -7.15 6.13
C GLU A 146 -2.36 -7.91 7.22
N ALA A 147 -1.72 -9.04 6.88
CA ALA A 147 -0.90 -9.79 7.83
C ALA A 147 0.28 -8.96 8.38
N LEU A 148 0.93 -8.14 7.55
CA LEU A 148 2.00 -7.22 7.99
C LEU A 148 1.49 -6.03 8.80
N ILE A 149 0.30 -5.52 8.45
CA ILE A 149 -0.40 -4.50 9.24
C ILE A 149 -0.75 -5.07 10.60
N ILE A 150 -1.13 -6.33 10.72
CA ILE A 150 -1.40 -6.92 12.05
C ILE A 150 -0.07 -7.18 12.78
N LYS A 151 0.91 -7.80 12.11
CA LYS A 151 2.19 -8.16 12.75
C LYS A 151 3.34 -7.80 11.81
N PRO A 152 4.07 -6.70 12.06
CA PRO A 152 5.22 -6.34 11.25
C PRO A 152 6.24 -7.50 11.20
N GLY A 153 6.79 -7.79 10.01
CA GLY A 153 7.69 -8.94 9.82
C GLY A 153 7.01 -10.30 9.91
N TYR A 154 5.68 -10.38 9.68
CA TYR A 154 4.97 -11.66 9.73
C TYR A 154 5.43 -12.61 8.62
N LYS A 155 6.21 -13.63 9.01
CA LYS A 155 6.71 -14.69 8.11
C LYS A 155 7.38 -14.05 6.88
N ASP A 156 7.10 -14.58 5.70
CA ASP A 156 7.57 -14.13 4.39
C ASP A 156 6.51 -13.30 3.65
N SER A 157 5.61 -12.62 4.36
CA SER A 157 4.53 -11.82 3.74
C SER A 157 5.07 -10.73 2.80
N GLU A 158 6.19 -10.07 3.15
CA GLU A 158 6.84 -9.07 2.28
C GLU A 158 7.33 -9.68 0.97
N GLU A 159 7.95 -10.87 1.04
CA GLU A 159 8.44 -11.60 -0.13
C GLU A 159 7.26 -12.01 -1.02
N PHE A 160 6.17 -12.48 -0.44
CA PHE A 160 4.97 -12.83 -1.20
C PHE A 160 4.27 -11.63 -1.83
N ILE A 161 4.25 -10.48 -1.16
CA ILE A 161 3.76 -9.22 -1.76
C ILE A 161 4.58 -8.89 -3.00
N LYS A 162 5.91 -8.95 -2.90
CA LYS A 162 6.80 -8.72 -4.03
C LYS A 162 6.50 -9.67 -5.19
N LYS A 163 6.45 -10.99 -4.92
CA LYS A 163 6.09 -12.01 -5.93
C LYS A 163 4.71 -11.77 -6.54
N ALA A 164 3.73 -11.36 -5.73
CA ALA A 164 2.38 -11.10 -6.22
C ALA A 164 2.37 -9.90 -7.17
N ILE A 165 3.03 -8.80 -6.81
CA ILE A 165 3.17 -7.62 -7.67
C ILE A 165 3.89 -7.98 -8.99
N GLU A 166 4.95 -8.77 -8.92
CA GLU A 166 5.71 -9.22 -10.10
C GLU A 166 4.86 -10.10 -11.04
N ALA A 167 3.94 -10.88 -10.49
CA ALA A 167 3.07 -11.78 -11.25
C ALA A 167 1.74 -11.15 -11.69
N MET A 168 1.40 -9.94 -11.21
CA MET A 168 0.21 -9.23 -11.67
C MET A 168 0.28 -8.98 -13.18
N PRO A 169 -0.82 -9.25 -13.93
CA PRO A 169 -0.89 -8.86 -15.32
C PRO A 169 -0.80 -7.33 -15.42
N LEU A 170 -0.07 -6.85 -16.43
CA LEU A 170 -0.07 -5.42 -16.73
C LEU A 170 -1.43 -4.99 -17.29
N PRO A 171 -1.83 -3.72 -17.11
CA PRO A 171 -3.02 -3.18 -17.76
C PRO A 171 -3.01 -3.44 -19.28
N GLU A 172 -4.17 -3.70 -19.85
CA GLU A 172 -4.30 -4.09 -21.27
C GLU A 172 -3.76 -3.01 -22.22
N ASP A 173 -4.00 -1.74 -21.91
CA ASP A 173 -3.49 -0.59 -22.66
C ASP A 173 -1.96 -0.48 -22.61
N VAL A 174 -1.37 -0.80 -21.46
CA VAL A 174 0.09 -0.90 -21.30
C VAL A 174 0.64 -2.04 -22.14
N MET A 175 0.04 -3.24 -22.08
CA MET A 175 0.46 -4.38 -22.89
C MET A 175 0.36 -4.09 -24.40
N ARG A 176 -0.71 -3.43 -24.84
CA ARG A 176 -0.89 -3.01 -26.22
C ARG A 176 0.19 -2.01 -26.66
N ASN A 177 0.54 -1.06 -25.79
CA ASN A 177 1.62 -0.10 -26.04
C ASN A 177 2.99 -0.81 -26.16
N ILE A 178 3.29 -1.73 -25.24
CA ILE A 178 4.52 -2.53 -25.23
C ILE A 178 4.67 -3.37 -26.50
N ASN A 179 3.62 -4.11 -26.87
CA ASN A 179 3.65 -4.95 -28.07
C ASN A 179 3.90 -4.10 -29.31
N LYS A 180 3.20 -2.96 -29.44
CA LYS A 180 3.39 -2.05 -30.57
C LYS A 180 4.81 -1.46 -30.62
N TYR A 181 5.37 -1.06 -29.48
CA TYR A 181 6.77 -0.60 -29.39
C TYR A 181 7.73 -1.68 -29.91
N CYS A 182 7.57 -2.91 -29.40
CA CYS A 182 8.49 -4.00 -29.72
C CYS A 182 8.35 -4.52 -31.16
N GLU A 183 7.13 -4.50 -31.72
CA GLU A 183 6.90 -4.78 -33.14
C GLU A 183 7.63 -3.76 -34.03
N GLU A 184 7.52 -2.46 -33.73
CA GLU A 184 8.19 -1.41 -34.52
C GLU A 184 9.72 -1.49 -34.45
N ASP A 185 10.28 -1.80 -33.28
CA ASP A 185 11.73 -1.87 -33.06
C ASP A 185 12.37 -3.15 -33.65
N ASN A 186 11.63 -4.26 -33.66
CA ASN A 186 12.15 -5.57 -34.05
C ASN A 186 11.68 -6.06 -35.43
N THR A 187 10.94 -5.24 -36.17
CA THR A 187 10.58 -5.51 -37.57
C THR A 187 11.62 -4.90 -38.50
N LYS A 188 12.37 -5.75 -39.22
CA LYS A 188 13.36 -5.30 -40.22
C LYS A 188 12.92 -5.76 -41.60
N ARG A 189 12.79 -4.82 -42.54
CA ARG A 189 12.34 -5.10 -43.93
C ARG A 189 11.00 -5.83 -43.99
N GLY A 190 10.11 -5.60 -43.02
CA GLY A 190 8.80 -6.24 -42.94
C GLY A 190 8.78 -7.61 -42.26
N GLU A 191 9.92 -8.12 -41.81
CA GLU A 191 10.02 -9.39 -41.09
C GLU A 191 10.26 -9.14 -39.59
N LEU A 192 9.42 -9.73 -38.75
CA LEU A 192 9.54 -9.64 -37.29
C LEU A 192 10.57 -10.63 -36.78
N ASN A 193 11.58 -10.15 -36.07
CA ASN A 193 12.48 -11.02 -35.32
C ASN A 193 11.80 -11.44 -34.00
N GLU A 194 11.21 -12.64 -33.95
CA GLU A 194 10.49 -13.15 -32.79
C GLU A 194 11.34 -13.15 -31.50
N SER A 195 12.62 -13.52 -31.59
CA SER A 195 13.51 -13.53 -30.43
C SER A 195 13.77 -12.12 -29.90
N GLY A 196 14.01 -11.17 -30.80
CA GLY A 196 14.17 -9.75 -30.44
C GLY A 196 12.89 -9.14 -29.87
N PHE A 197 11.75 -9.47 -30.46
CA PHE A 197 10.43 -9.06 -29.98
C PHE A 197 10.16 -9.53 -28.55
N ASN A 198 10.32 -10.83 -28.27
CA ASN A 198 10.09 -11.38 -26.93
C ASN A 198 11.01 -10.75 -25.89
N PHE A 199 12.31 -10.61 -26.21
CA PHE A 199 13.28 -9.94 -25.34
C PHE A 199 12.89 -8.47 -25.07
N CYS A 200 12.45 -7.75 -26.10
CA CYS A 200 11.95 -6.38 -25.97
C CYS A 200 10.72 -6.32 -25.05
N VAL A 201 9.74 -7.22 -25.25
CA VAL A 201 8.50 -7.25 -24.45
C VAL A 201 8.83 -7.43 -22.97
N ASP A 202 9.71 -8.37 -22.63
CA ASP A 202 10.11 -8.61 -21.25
C ASP A 202 10.83 -7.40 -20.64
N ARG A 203 11.78 -6.79 -21.38
CA ARG A 203 12.45 -5.57 -20.94
C ARG A 203 11.48 -4.40 -20.72
N GLN A 204 10.48 -4.24 -21.58
CA GLN A 204 9.48 -3.17 -21.47
C GLN A 204 8.52 -3.41 -20.30
N LYS A 205 8.15 -4.67 -20.02
CA LYS A 205 7.38 -5.03 -18.82
C LYS A 205 8.15 -4.69 -17.55
N ASP A 206 9.44 -5.02 -17.50
CA ASP A 206 10.31 -4.70 -16.37
C ASP A 206 10.46 -3.19 -16.19
N GLY A 207 10.62 -2.43 -17.28
CA GLY A 207 10.60 -0.97 -17.26
C GLY A 207 9.31 -0.41 -16.65
N TYR A 208 8.15 -0.90 -17.07
CA TYR A 208 6.87 -0.45 -16.52
C TYR A 208 6.74 -0.78 -15.03
N LYS A 209 7.12 -2.00 -14.62
CA LYS A 209 7.09 -2.42 -13.21
C LYS A 209 7.99 -1.54 -12.35
N GLU A 210 9.19 -1.25 -12.83
CA GLU A 210 10.13 -0.35 -12.17
C GLU A 210 9.57 1.08 -12.06
N PHE A 211 9.02 1.61 -13.15
CA PHE A 211 8.38 2.93 -13.16
C PHE A 211 7.31 3.02 -12.06
N LYS A 212 6.42 2.02 -11.97
CA LYS A 212 5.37 1.97 -10.95
C LYS A 212 5.94 1.79 -9.54
N HIS A 213 6.97 0.97 -9.37
CA HIS A 213 7.64 0.79 -8.10
C HIS A 213 8.20 2.12 -7.56
N LEU A 214 8.88 2.90 -8.41
CA LEU A 214 9.41 4.22 -8.07
C LEU A 214 8.30 5.19 -7.64
N MET A 215 7.17 5.17 -8.34
CA MET A 215 5.99 5.96 -7.98
C MET A 215 5.42 5.57 -6.62
N ASP A 216 5.20 4.27 -6.39
CA ASP A 216 4.62 3.76 -5.16
C ASP A 216 5.52 3.97 -3.95
N LYS A 217 6.85 3.79 -4.12
CA LYS A 217 7.86 3.95 -3.06
C LYS A 217 7.95 5.40 -2.58
N ASN A 218 7.82 6.36 -3.50
CA ASN A 218 8.10 7.77 -3.20
C ASN A 218 6.85 8.63 -2.97
N LYS A 219 5.64 8.07 -3.16
CA LYS A 219 4.37 8.82 -3.06
C LYS A 219 4.16 9.57 -1.75
N GLU A 220 4.65 9.04 -0.62
CA GLU A 220 4.49 9.65 0.71
C GLU A 220 5.46 10.81 0.94
N HIS A 221 6.60 10.80 0.26
CA HIS A 221 7.66 11.81 0.40
C HIS A 221 7.62 12.86 -0.71
N SER A 222 6.89 12.61 -1.80
CA SER A 222 6.78 13.53 -2.92
C SER A 222 5.59 14.49 -2.76
N SER A 223 5.87 15.77 -2.55
CA SER A 223 4.86 16.84 -2.47
C SER A 223 4.24 17.16 -3.85
N GLY A 224 3.52 16.21 -4.46
CA GLY A 224 2.87 16.34 -5.77
C GLY A 224 3.82 16.31 -6.97
N TRP A 225 5.04 16.82 -6.82
CA TRP A 225 6.04 16.96 -7.90
C TRP A 225 6.38 15.64 -8.59
N LEU A 226 6.34 14.51 -7.88
CA LEU A 226 6.63 13.20 -8.48
C LEU A 226 5.57 12.80 -9.51
N SER A 227 4.30 13.14 -9.26
CA SER A 227 3.24 12.92 -10.23
C SER A 227 3.48 13.72 -11.50
N GLU A 228 3.83 15.00 -11.38
CA GLU A 228 4.15 15.87 -12.52
C GLU A 228 5.39 15.37 -13.28
N LEU A 229 6.47 15.04 -12.56
CA LEU A 229 7.69 14.48 -13.12
C LEU A 229 7.42 13.18 -13.87
N SER A 230 6.60 12.29 -13.32
CA SER A 230 6.25 11.02 -13.95
C SER A 230 5.58 11.23 -15.32
N GLN A 231 4.69 12.22 -15.41
CA GLN A 231 4.04 12.59 -16.66
C GLN A 231 5.03 13.18 -17.66
N VAL A 232 5.99 13.99 -17.21
CA VAL A 232 7.07 14.49 -18.06
C VAL A 232 7.93 13.35 -18.60
N CYS A 233 8.32 12.39 -17.75
CA CYS A 233 9.12 11.24 -18.16
C CYS A 233 8.39 10.37 -19.19
N ILE A 234 7.10 10.07 -18.96
CA ILE A 234 6.27 9.35 -19.93
C ILE A 234 6.20 10.12 -21.25
N LYS A 235 5.93 11.42 -21.20
CA LYS A 235 5.81 12.27 -22.40
C LYS A 235 7.12 12.32 -23.19
N LEU A 236 8.27 12.44 -22.51
CA LEU A 236 9.58 12.53 -23.14
C LEU A 236 9.92 11.28 -23.96
N TYR A 237 9.53 10.10 -23.44
CA TYR A 237 9.78 8.81 -24.07
C TYR A 237 8.55 8.23 -24.78
N THR A 238 7.55 9.06 -25.05
CA THR A 238 6.40 8.69 -25.88
C THR A 238 6.53 9.28 -27.27
N LYS A 239 6.64 8.42 -28.30
CA LYS A 239 6.64 8.81 -29.71
C LYS A 239 5.43 8.22 -30.40
N LYS A 240 4.62 9.05 -31.07
CA LYS A 240 3.39 8.63 -31.76
C LYS A 240 2.43 7.80 -30.88
N GLY A 241 2.35 8.15 -29.59
CA GLY A 241 1.49 7.47 -28.61
C GLY A 241 2.04 6.12 -28.10
N ILE A 242 3.30 5.80 -28.40
CA ILE A 242 3.99 4.57 -27.98
C ILE A 242 5.08 4.97 -26.99
N THR A 243 5.11 4.34 -25.83
CA THR A 243 6.00 4.73 -24.73
C THR A 243 7.10 3.70 -24.58
N ASP A 244 8.34 4.16 -24.53
CA ASP A 244 9.47 3.35 -24.09
C ASP A 244 9.52 3.35 -22.56
N TRP A 245 8.90 2.36 -21.95
CA TRP A 245 8.80 2.22 -20.49
C TRP A 245 10.16 2.00 -19.83
N GLY A 246 11.09 1.33 -20.51
CA GLY A 246 12.47 1.18 -20.03
C GLY A 246 13.15 2.54 -19.85
N MET A 247 13.02 3.41 -20.86
CA MET A 247 13.60 4.76 -20.80
C MET A 247 12.84 5.70 -19.86
N ALA A 248 11.50 5.60 -19.82
CA ALA A 248 10.70 6.38 -18.88
C ALA A 248 11.05 6.05 -17.42
N ALA A 249 11.24 4.77 -17.09
CA ALA A 249 11.66 4.33 -15.76
C ALA A 249 13.07 4.81 -15.40
N PHE A 250 14.01 4.66 -16.34
CA PHE A 250 15.39 5.16 -16.18
C PHE A 250 15.40 6.66 -15.86
N GLN A 251 14.67 7.46 -16.63
CA GLN A 251 14.61 8.91 -16.42
C GLN A 251 13.92 9.31 -15.12
N LEU A 252 12.87 8.58 -14.72
CA LEU A 252 12.19 8.82 -13.45
C LEU A 252 13.14 8.55 -12.28
N ARG A 253 13.86 7.41 -12.30
CA ARG A 253 14.85 7.07 -11.28
C ARG A 253 15.94 8.13 -11.19
N TYR A 254 16.54 8.49 -12.32
CA TYR A 254 17.58 9.51 -12.38
C TYR A 254 17.14 10.81 -11.70
N ASN A 255 15.94 11.30 -12.00
CA ASN A 255 15.43 12.52 -11.38
C ASN A 255 15.08 12.37 -9.88
N ILE A 256 14.68 11.19 -9.42
CA ILE A 256 14.48 10.92 -7.98
C ILE A 256 15.82 10.98 -7.25
N ASP A 257 16.83 10.29 -7.77
CA ASP A 257 18.18 10.27 -7.19
C ASP A 257 18.78 11.69 -7.16
N SER A 258 18.68 12.44 -8.27
CA SER A 258 19.10 13.83 -8.35
C SER A 258 18.38 14.74 -7.34
N TYR A 259 17.08 14.53 -7.12
CA TYR A 259 16.33 15.27 -6.11
C TYR A 259 16.89 14.99 -4.71
N GLU A 260 17.12 13.73 -4.37
CA GLU A 260 17.68 13.34 -3.08
C GLU A 260 19.07 13.97 -2.85
N ASN A 261 19.92 13.99 -3.89
CA ASN A 261 21.23 14.64 -3.84
C ASN A 261 21.13 16.15 -3.61
N VAL A 262 20.25 16.84 -4.33
CA VAL A 262 20.00 18.28 -4.13
C VAL A 262 19.48 18.56 -2.72
N VAL A 263 18.53 17.78 -2.20
CA VAL A 263 18.01 17.94 -0.83
C VAL A 263 19.10 17.73 0.20
N TYR A 264 19.93 16.69 0.03
CA TYR A 264 21.07 16.42 0.89
C TYR A 264 22.08 17.57 0.89
N ALA A 265 22.49 18.05 -0.29
CA ALA A 265 23.44 19.14 -0.44
C ALA A 265 22.95 20.44 0.24
N ARG A 266 21.65 20.78 0.09
CA ARG A 266 21.05 21.94 0.77
C ARG A 266 21.07 21.80 2.28
N LYS A 267 20.66 20.63 2.80
CA LYS A 267 20.59 20.38 4.25
C LYS A 267 21.96 20.47 4.93
N ASN A 268 23.02 20.14 4.20
CA ASN A 268 24.40 20.19 4.70
C ASN A 268 25.15 21.50 4.35
N GLY A 269 24.47 22.49 3.76
CA GLY A 269 25.07 23.78 3.41
C GLY A 269 26.12 23.70 2.29
N MET A 270 26.12 22.64 1.49
CA MET A 270 27.04 22.47 0.36
C MET A 270 26.67 23.41 -0.80
N ILE A 271 25.38 23.76 -0.90
CA ILE A 271 24.88 24.73 -1.88
C ILE A 271 24.07 25.84 -1.20
N THR A 272 24.17 27.05 -1.73
CA THR A 272 23.40 28.20 -1.23
C THR A 272 21.98 28.21 -1.79
N ASP A 273 21.02 28.79 -1.05
CA ASP A 273 19.65 28.97 -1.56
C ASP A 273 19.60 29.81 -2.85
N ALA A 274 20.53 30.76 -3.00
CA ALA A 274 20.66 31.57 -4.21
C ALA A 274 21.08 30.72 -5.42
N ALA A 275 22.07 29.83 -5.27
CA ALA A 275 22.50 28.92 -6.32
C ALA A 275 21.37 27.96 -6.72
N PHE A 276 20.71 27.36 -5.72
CA PHE A 276 19.55 26.49 -5.95
C PHE A 276 18.45 27.20 -6.71
N LYS A 277 18.04 28.40 -6.26
CA LYS A 277 16.98 29.17 -6.92
C LYS A 277 17.32 29.51 -8.37
N ASN A 278 18.58 29.87 -8.65
CA ASN A 278 19.03 30.19 -10.01
C ASN A 278 18.93 28.96 -10.93
N CYS A 279 19.43 27.80 -10.48
CA CYS A 279 19.37 26.55 -11.25
C CYS A 279 17.94 26.05 -11.42
N ALA A 280 17.14 26.03 -10.36
CA ALA A 280 15.74 25.64 -10.41
C ALA A 280 14.94 26.52 -11.37
N THR A 281 15.13 27.85 -11.34
CA THR A 281 14.44 28.78 -12.27
C THR A 281 14.74 28.44 -13.74
N LYS A 282 15.98 28.05 -14.05
CA LYS A 282 16.42 27.72 -15.41
C LYS A 282 15.82 26.41 -15.93
N TRP A 283 15.77 25.39 -15.08
CA TRP A 283 15.50 24.01 -15.52
C TRP A 283 14.10 23.49 -15.12
N TRP A 284 13.51 24.01 -14.06
CA TRP A 284 12.19 23.58 -13.58
C TRP A 284 11.07 23.97 -14.56
N MET A 285 11.08 25.20 -15.06
CA MET A 285 9.98 25.75 -15.87
C MET A 285 9.79 25.07 -17.23
N ASN A 286 10.83 24.41 -17.75
CA ASN A 286 10.78 23.83 -19.09
C ASN A 286 10.47 22.33 -19.06
N GLN A 287 11.00 21.58 -18.09
CA GLN A 287 10.95 20.11 -18.10
C GLN A 287 10.96 19.45 -16.71
N ALA A 288 10.91 20.20 -15.60
CA ALA A 288 10.95 19.65 -14.24
C ALA A 288 12.03 18.57 -14.01
N MET A 289 13.22 18.73 -14.63
CA MET A 289 14.30 17.73 -14.56
C MET A 289 15.28 18.07 -13.43
N TRP A 290 15.18 17.34 -12.33
CA TRP A 290 16.12 17.43 -11.20
C TRP A 290 17.56 17.13 -11.60
N GLY A 291 17.80 16.23 -12.56
CA GLY A 291 19.16 15.95 -13.02
C GLY A 291 19.86 17.17 -13.65
N LEU A 292 19.12 18.02 -14.36
CA LEU A 292 19.69 19.26 -14.90
C LEU A 292 19.93 20.32 -13.81
N ILE A 293 19.18 20.24 -12.71
CA ILE A 293 19.40 21.10 -11.53
C ILE A 293 20.67 20.64 -10.79
N GLU A 294 20.83 19.34 -10.59
CA GLU A 294 22.05 18.72 -10.05
C GLU A 294 23.28 19.10 -10.88
N ASP A 295 23.26 18.87 -12.20
CA ASP A 295 24.34 19.26 -13.12
C ASP A 295 24.65 20.77 -13.07
N CYS A 296 23.63 21.62 -12.87
CA CYS A 296 23.80 23.07 -12.76
C CYS A 296 24.48 23.49 -11.45
N LEU A 297 24.32 22.69 -10.40
CA LEU A 297 24.86 22.93 -9.08
C LEU A 297 26.27 22.34 -8.89
N ASP A 298 26.72 21.50 -9.84
CA ASP A 298 28.03 20.82 -9.81
C ASP A 298 28.21 19.97 -8.53
N ILE A 299 27.19 19.15 -8.23
CA ILE A 299 27.13 18.25 -7.07
C ILE A 299 26.90 16.79 -7.49
#